data_AF-A0A939GA05-F1
#
_entry.id   AF-A0A939GA05-F1
#
_cell.length_a   1.000
_cell.length_b   1.000
_cell.length_c   1.000
_cell.angle_alpha   90.00
_cell.angle_beta   90.00
_cell.angle_gamma   90.00
#
_symmetry.space_group_name_H-M   'P 1'
#
loop_
_entity.id
_entity.type
_entity.pdbx_description
1 polymer ?
#
loop_
_entity_poly.entity_id
_entity_poly.type
_entity_poly.pdbx_seq_one_letter_code
_entity_poly.pdbx_strand_id
1 'polypeptide(L)' 'MKPQFITDDKGNRTAVILPITDYNKLLDELDEQDTVRMYAKAKEEKLTFRPLSEALADIDAKRQKRRVSGKT' A
#
# COMPACT_ATOMS: atom_id res chain seq x y z
N MET A 1 -15.61 2.35 18.22
CA MET A 1 -16.39 1.55 17.26
C MET A 1 -17.64 0.93 17.89
N LYS A 2 -18.82 1.41 17.48
CA LYS A 2 -20.09 0.68 17.60
C LYS A 2 -20.66 0.55 16.17
N PRO A 3 -20.28 -0.51 15.42
CA PRO A 3 -20.72 -0.68 14.03
C PRO A 3 -22.23 -0.94 13.97
N GLN A 4 -22.88 -0.35 12.97
CA GLN A 4 -24.26 -0.69 12.63
C GLN A 4 -24.24 -1.64 11.43
N PHE A 5 -25.05 -2.69 11.46
CA PHE A 5 -25.11 -3.67 10.39
C PHE A 5 -26.43 -3.55 9.64
N ILE A 6 -26.36 -3.62 8.32
CA ILE A 6 -27.52 -3.80 7.44
C ILE A 6 -27.65 -5.30 7.20
N THR A 7 -28.85 -5.84 7.37
CA THR A 7 -29.15 -7.27 7.19
C THR A 7 -30.09 -7.51 6.02
N ASP A 8 -29.97 -8.68 5.38
CA ASP A 8 -30.98 -9.17 4.43
C ASP A 8 -32.23 -9.70 5.15
N ASP A 9 -33.23 -10.14 4.36
CA ASP A 9 -34.50 -10.68 4.86
C ASP A 9 -34.34 -11.98 5.67
N LYS A 10 -33.18 -12.65 5.58
CA LYS A 10 -32.83 -13.85 6.35
C LYS A 10 -32.05 -13.51 7.62
N GLY A 11 -31.77 -12.22 7.88
CA GLY A 11 -31.00 -11.75 9.03
C GLY A 11 -29.48 -11.82 8.83
N ASN A 12 -28.98 -12.12 7.63
CA ASN A 12 -27.54 -12.13 7.36
C ASN A 12 -27.03 -10.70 7.22
N ARG A 13 -25.88 -10.39 7.83
CA ARG A 13 -25.24 -9.07 7.71
C ARG A 13 -24.64 -8.91 6.32
N THR A 14 -25.15 -7.96 5.54
CA THR A 14 -24.73 -7.71 4.16
C THR A 14 -23.85 -6.47 4.03
N ALA A 15 -23.98 -5.51 4.94
CA ALA A 15 -23.14 -4.32 5.00
C ALA A 15 -22.95 -3.80 6.42
N VAL A 16 -21.96 -2.93 6.60
CA VAL A 16 -21.67 -2.24 7.86
C VAL A 16 -21.59 -0.74 7.62
N ILE A 17 -22.18 0.05 8.51
CA ILE A 17 -22.04 1.50 8.56
C ILE A 17 -21.10 1.83 9.71
N LEU A 18 -20.04 2.56 9.39
CA LEU A 18 -19.05 3.06 10.34
C LEU A 18 -19.04 4.59 10.31
N PRO A 19 -18.85 5.25 11.45
CA PRO A 19 -18.44 6.65 11.46
C PRO A 19 -17.17 6.82 10.62
N ILE A 20 -17.05 7.91 9.87
CA ILE A 20 -15.91 8.12 8.97
C ILE A 20 -14.57 8.11 9.71
N THR A 21 -14.54 8.56 10.97
CA THR A 21 -13.36 8.51 11.83
C THR A 21 -12.93 7.08 12.14
N ASP A 22 -13.88 6.18 12.37
CA ASP A 22 -13.62 4.77 12.66
C ASP A 22 -13.17 4.04 11.38
N TYR A 23 -13.75 4.38 10.21
CA TYR A 23 -13.31 3.84 8.93
C TYR A 23 -11.86 4.25 8.58
N ASN A 24 -11.53 5.54 8.71
CA ASN A 24 -10.17 6.01 8.44
C ASN A 24 -9.14 5.36 9.37
N LYS A 25 -9.47 5.25 10.67
CA LYS A 25 -8.60 4.54 11.61
C LYS A 25 -8.36 3.08 11.21
N LEU A 26 -9.39 2.38 10.72
CA LEU A 26 -9.25 1.03 10.20
C LEU A 26 -8.30 0.96 9.00
N LEU A 27 -8.38 1.92 8.07
CA LEU A 27 -7.46 1.99 6.93
C LEU A 27 -6.02 2.23 7.39
N ASP A 28 -5.81 3.16 8.32
CA ASP A 28 -4.47 3.48 8.83
C ASP A 28 -3.82 2.24 9.49
N GLU A 29 -4.59 1.48 10.28
CA GLU A 29 -4.10 0.25 10.92
C GLU A 29 -3.76 -0.85 9.89
N LEU A 30 -4.50 -0.95 8.79
CA LEU A 30 -4.23 -1.88 7.69
C LEU A 30 -2.95 -1.51 6.93
N ASP A 31 -2.75 -0.22 6.63
CA ASP A 31 -1.54 0.27 5.95
C ASP A 31 -0.28 0.03 6.79
N GLU A 32 -0.38 0.16 8.12
CA GLU A 32 0.71 -0.16 9.03
C GLU A 32 1.04 -1.66 9.00
N GLN A 33 0.03 -2.54 9.00
CA GLN A 33 0.23 -3.99 8.88
C GLN A 33 0.88 -4.37 7.54
N ASP A 34 0.43 -3.76 6.44
CA ASP A 34 1.01 -4.00 5.13
C ASP A 34 2.46 -3.51 5.06
N THR A 35 2.78 -2.39 5.69
CA THR A 35 4.16 -1.89 5.81
C THR A 35 5.06 -2.91 6.52
N VAL A 36 4.60 -3.48 7.64
CA VAL A 36 5.33 -4.52 8.38
C VAL A 36 5.55 -5.77 7.50
N ARG A 37 4.52 -6.19 6.76
CA ARG A 37 4.60 -7.35 5.86
C ARG A 37 5.59 -7.11 4.72
N MET A 38 5.56 -5.94 4.09
CA MET A 38 6.48 -5.58 3.01
C MET A 38 7.93 -5.51 3.51
N TYR A 39 8.15 -4.97 4.71
CA TYR A 39 9.46 -4.98 5.34
C TYR A 39 9.97 -6.40 5.61
N ALA A 40 9.12 -7.29 6.15
CA ALA A 40 9.49 -8.68 6.39
C ALA A 40 9.91 -9.37 5.09
N LYS A 41 9.11 -9.22 4.03
CA LYS A 41 9.42 -9.75 2.69
C LYS A 41 10.74 -9.20 2.13
N ALA A 42 10.97 -7.88 2.23
CA ALA A 42 12.21 -7.27 1.77
C ALA A 42 13.44 -7.79 2.53
N LYS A 43 13.27 -8.16 3.80
CA LYS A 43 14.34 -8.71 4.64
C LYS A 43 14.63 -10.19 4.36
N GLU A 44 13.67 -10.95 3.84
CA GLU A 44 13.89 -12.33 3.37
C GLU A 44 14.74 -12.37 2.09
N GLU A 45 14.69 -11.32 1.28
CA GLU A 45 15.49 -11.22 0.06
C GLU A 45 16.98 -11.06 0.40
N LYS A 46 17.84 -11.79 -0.32
CA LYS A 46 19.30 -11.63 -0.20
C LYS A 46 19.72 -10.29 -0.78
N LEU A 47 19.93 -9.31 0.09
CA LEU A 47 20.43 -8.01 -0.29
C LEU A 47 21.85 -8.12 -0.86
N THR A 48 22.11 -7.42 -1.95
CA THR A 48 23.44 -7.27 -2.54
C THR A 48 23.90 -5.83 -2.38
N PHE A 49 25.18 -5.64 -2.08
CA PHE A 49 25.75 -4.29 -2.01
C PHE A 49 25.79 -3.68 -3.41
N ARG A 50 25.29 -2.45 -3.52
CA ARG A 50 25.39 -1.63 -4.72
C ARG A 50 25.83 -0.22 -4.31
N PRO A 51 26.86 0.38 -4.96
CA PRO A 51 27.23 1.77 -4.72
C PRO A 51 26.08 2.73 -5.00
N LEU A 52 25.92 3.75 -4.14
CA LEU A 52 24.87 4.77 -4.28
C LEU A 52 24.94 5.49 -5.63
N SER A 53 26.15 5.81 -6.10
CA SER A 53 26.38 6.47 -7.39
C SER A 53 25.79 5.68 -8.57
N GLU A 54 25.98 4.36 -8.58
CA GLU A 54 25.44 3.47 -9.62
C GLU A 54 23.91 3.41 -9.54
N ALA A 55 23.35 3.30 -8.34
CA ALA A 55 21.90 3.28 -8.14
C ALA A 55 21.23 4.59 -8.61
N LEU A 56 21.83 5.74 -8.33
CA LEU A 56 21.33 7.04 -8.77
C LEU A 56 21.41 7.19 -10.29
N ALA A 57 22.50 6.76 -10.92
CA ALA A 57 22.66 6.79 -12.37
C ALA A 57 21.55 5.97 -13.08
N ASP A 58 21.23 4.78 -12.57
CA ASP A 58 20.15 3.94 -13.09
C ASP A 58 18.77 4.62 -12.99
N ILE A 59 18.50 5.28 -11.86
CA ILE A 59 17.23 6.00 -11.63
C ILE A 59 17.09 7.16 -12.61
N ASP A 60 18.16 7.95 -12.79
CA ASP A 60 18.12 9.10 -13.69
C ASP A 60 18.01 8.69 -15.15
N ALA A 61 18.67 7.60 -15.56
CA ALA A 61 18.49 7.01 -16.89
C ALA A 61 17.03 6.57 -17.13
N LYS A 62 16.39 5.93 -16.14
CA LYS A 62 14.96 5.54 -16.21
C LYS A 62 14.04 6.75 -16.32
N ARG A 63 14.29 7.82 -15.55
CA ARG A 63 13.52 9.07 -15.60
C ARG A 63 13.65 9.76 -16.96
N GLN A 64 14.85 9.81 -17.54
CA GLN A 64 15.06 10.36 -18.88
C GLN A 64 14.31 9.56 -19.95
N LYS A 65 14.36 8.23 -19.92
CA LYS A 65 13.61 7.37 -20.85
C LYS A 65 12.10 7.60 -20.79
N ARG A 66 11.52 7.70 -19.58
CA ARG A 66 10.08 8.02 -19.40
C ARG A 66 9.72 9.41 -19.94
N ARG A 67 10.61 10.40 -19.76
CA ARG A 67 10.40 11.76 -20.25
C ARG A 67 10.46 11.84 -21.79
N VAL A 68 11.26 10.99 -22.42
CA VAL A 68 11.35 10.88 -23.88
C VAL A 68 10.13 10.13 -24.44
N SER A 69 9.67 9.05 -23.78
CA SER A 69 8.52 8.26 -24.25
C SER A 69 7.16 8.97 -24.09
N GLY A 70 7.02 9.88 -23.13
CA GLY A 70 5.79 10.67 -22.94
C GLY A 70 5.68 11.91 -23.85
N LYS A 71 6.64 12.11 -24.76
CA LYS A 71 6.70 13.26 -25.67
C LYS A 71 6.41 12.89 -27.14
N THR A 72 5.99 11.65 -27.38
CA THR A 72 5.49 11.13 -28.67
C THR A 72 4.02 10.77 -28.49
#